data_AF-A0A7K4BJY6-F1
#
_entry.id   AF-A0A7K4BJY6-F1
#
_cell.length_a   1.000
_cell.length_b   1.000
_cell.length_c   1.000
_cell.angle_alpha   90.00
_cell.angle_beta   90.00
_cell.angle_gamma   90.00
#
_symmetry.space_group_name_H-M   'P 1'
#
loop_
_entity.id
_entity.type
_entity.pdbx_description
1 polymer ?
#
loop_
_entity_poly.entity_id
_entity_poly.type
_entity_poly.pdbx_seq_one_letter_code
_entity_poly.pdbx_strand_id
1 'polypeptide(L)'
;MLYTRKIIKKIWDAQGYGNLAVWADGTTVIIAPGESPMRGGEPPLAIFKPIPLVARFPMLDFATHDADLLQHIEETIREAGGEIERD
;
A
#
# COMPACT_ATOMS: atom_id res chain seq x y z
N MET A 1 -7.43 -7.83 -8.86
CA MET A 1 -7.48 -6.39 -9.15
C MET A 1 -7.23 -5.61 -7.87
N LEU A 2 -6.27 -4.68 -7.90
CA LEU A 2 -5.93 -3.78 -6.79
C LEU A 2 -6.82 -2.53 -6.81
N TYR A 3 -7.03 -1.93 -5.65
CA TYR A 3 -7.85 -0.72 -5.47
C TYR A 3 -7.15 0.25 -4.53
N THR A 4 -7.04 1.51 -4.91
CA THR A 4 -6.29 2.52 -4.15
C THR A 4 -6.83 2.68 -2.73
N ARG A 5 -8.14 2.82 -2.52
CA ARG A 5 -8.71 2.97 -1.17
C ARG A 5 -8.55 1.71 -0.33
N LYS A 6 -8.63 0.53 -0.95
CA LYS A 6 -8.41 -0.74 -0.25
C LYS A 6 -6.97 -0.86 0.25
N ILE A 7 -5.99 -0.44 -0.57
CA ILE A 7 -4.58 -0.40 -0.16
C ILE A 7 -4.39 0.63 0.97
N ILE A 8 -4.94 1.84 0.84
CA ILE A 8 -4.83 2.87 1.89
C ILE A 8 -5.38 2.37 3.23
N LYS A 9 -6.53 1.67 3.24
CA LYS A 9 -7.07 1.03 4.44
C LYS A 9 -6.09 0.02 5.05
N LYS A 10 -5.43 -0.79 4.23
CA LYS A 10 -4.41 -1.74 4.70
C LYS A 10 -3.14 -1.05 5.20
N ILE A 11 -2.74 0.07 4.61
CA ILE A 11 -1.64 0.88 5.09
C ILE A 11 -2.00 1.47 6.46
N TRP A 12 -3.21 1.99 6.61
CA TRP A 12 -3.74 2.48 7.88
C TRP A 12 -3.70 1.42 8.98
N ASP A 13 -4.20 0.22 8.69
CA ASP A 13 -4.19 -0.91 9.64
C ASP A 13 -2.77 -1.34 10.02
N ALA A 14 -1.80 -1.19 9.11
CA ALA A 14 -0.40 -1.57 9.33
C ALA A 14 0.39 -0.53 10.13
N GLN A 15 -0.16 0.67 10.38
CA GLN A 15 0.53 1.72 11.10
C GLN A 15 0.92 1.27 12.51
N GLY A 16 2.22 1.34 12.82
CA GLY A 16 2.79 0.90 14.09
C GLY A 16 3.15 -0.59 14.16
N TYR A 17 2.86 -1.37 13.11
CA TYR A 17 3.13 -2.81 13.07
C TYR A 17 4.20 -3.21 12.05
N GLY A 18 4.47 -2.40 11.04
CA GLY A 18 5.52 -2.67 10.05
C GLY A 18 5.28 -1.95 8.72
N ASN A 19 5.95 -2.41 7.67
CA ASN A 19 5.69 -1.97 6.30
C ASN A 19 4.65 -2.88 5.65
N LEU A 20 3.87 -2.36 4.70
CA LEU A 20 2.89 -3.14 3.95
C LEU A 20 3.46 -3.55 2.59
N ALA A 21 3.77 -4.83 2.43
CA ALA A 21 4.10 -5.41 1.12
C ALA A 21 2.81 -5.75 0.36
N VAL A 22 2.77 -5.44 -0.93
CA VAL A 22 1.61 -5.62 -1.82
C VAL A 22 2.03 -6.40 -3.06
N TRP A 23 1.33 -7.48 -3.39
CA TRP A 23 1.56 -8.30 -4.58
C TRP A 23 0.52 -8.06 -5.66
N ALA A 24 0.85 -8.43 -6.91
CA ALA A 24 -0.01 -8.27 -8.09
C ALA A 24 -1.36 -9.00 -7.97
N ASP A 25 -1.41 -10.12 -7.23
CA ASP A 25 -2.64 -10.87 -6.99
C ASP A 25 -3.61 -10.17 -6.02
N GLY A 26 -3.23 -9.02 -5.46
CA GLY A 26 -4.04 -8.29 -4.50
C GLY A 26 -3.73 -8.60 -3.04
N THR A 27 -2.81 -9.53 -2.77
CA THR A 27 -2.48 -9.85 -1.39
C THR A 27 -1.58 -8.80 -0.77
N THR A 28 -1.78 -8.57 0.52
CA THR A 28 -0.93 -7.73 1.34
C THR A 28 -0.43 -8.44 2.58
N VAL A 29 0.79 -8.13 3.01
CA VAL A 29 1.40 -8.68 4.23
C VAL A 29 2.15 -7.56 4.96
N ILE A 30 2.05 -7.55 6.29
CA ILE A 30 2.86 -6.68 7.14
C ILE A 30 4.22 -7.35 7.34
N ILE A 31 5.28 -6.62 7.06
CA ILE A 31 6.67 -7.09 7.16
C ILE A 31 7.50 -6.16 8.05
N ALA A 32 8.60 -6.69 8.59
CA ALA A 32 9.52 -5.87 9.36
C ALA A 32 10.27 -4.88 8.43
N PRO A 33 10.70 -3.71 8.93
CA PRO A 33 11.49 -2.78 8.15
C PRO A 33 12.78 -3.42 7.61
N GLY A 34 13.02 -3.31 6.31
CA GLY A 34 14.21 -3.86 5.64
C GLY A 34 14.06 -5.30 5.15
N GLU A 35 12.93 -5.96 5.42
CA GLU A 35 12.64 -7.27 4.82
C GLU A 35 12.29 -7.15 3.34
N SER A 36 12.71 -8.15 2.57
CA SER A 36 12.37 -8.33 1.16
C SER A 36 11.64 -9.67 1.00
N PRO A 37 10.33 -9.72 1.32
CA PRO A 37 9.58 -10.98 1.30
C PRO A 37 9.46 -11.49 -0.14
N MET A 38 9.45 -12.81 -0.29
CA MET A 38 9.15 -13.48 -1.56
C MET A 38 7.90 -14.31 -1.39
N ARG A 39 7.03 -14.33 -2.40
CA ARG A 39 5.84 -15.18 -2.39
C ARG A 39 5.72 -15.94 -3.69
N GLY A 40 5.76 -17.27 -3.61
CA GLY A 40 5.71 -18.12 -4.80
C GLY A 40 6.87 -17.85 -5.78
N GLY A 41 7.99 -17.33 -5.29
CA GLY A 41 9.12 -16.91 -6.12
C GLY A 41 9.02 -15.48 -6.66
N GLU A 42 7.92 -14.76 -6.40
CA GLU A 42 7.70 -13.39 -6.87
C GLU A 42 7.89 -12.35 -5.74
N PRO A 43 8.59 -11.24 -5.99
CA PRO A 43 8.67 -10.13 -5.06
C PRO A 43 7.34 -9.36 -5.00
N PRO A 44 7.11 -8.56 -3.94
CA PRO A 44 5.99 -7.62 -3.93
C PRO A 44 6.17 -6.56 -5.03
N LEU A 45 5.06 -6.04 -5.55
CA LEU A 45 5.06 -4.88 -6.45
C LEU A 45 5.52 -3.62 -5.71
N ALA A 46 5.08 -3.46 -4.46
CA ALA A 46 5.41 -2.29 -3.65
C ALA A 46 5.50 -2.65 -2.17
N ILE A 47 6.35 -1.91 -1.45
CA ILE A 47 6.43 -1.94 0.00
C ILE A 47 6.16 -0.52 0.50
N PHE A 48 4.98 -0.31 1.08
CA PHE A 48 4.58 1.00 1.61
C PHE A 48 4.99 1.14 3.06
N LYS A 49 5.49 2.33 3.43
CA LYS A 49 5.77 2.70 4.82
C LYS A 49 4.54 3.43 5.39
N PRO A 50 3.79 2.84 6.33
CA PRO A 50 2.55 3.45 6.81
C PRO A 50 2.70 4.82 7.45
N ILE A 51 3.62 4.97 8.40
CA ILE A 51 3.73 6.20 9.22
C ILE A 51 3.89 7.45 8.34
N PRO A 52 4.83 7.51 7.37
CA PRO A 52 4.94 8.69 6.49
C PRO A 52 3.71 8.95 5.62
N LEU A 53 2.93 7.92 5.29
CA LEU A 53 1.81 8.03 4.35
C LEU A 53 0.51 8.42 5.05
N VAL A 54 0.18 7.79 6.17
CA VAL A 54 -1.16 7.90 6.77
C VAL A 54 -1.19 8.60 8.12
N ALA A 55 -0.06 8.70 8.85
CA ALA A 55 -0.05 9.33 10.18
C ALA A 55 -0.33 10.85 10.15
N ARG A 56 -0.25 11.48 8.97
CA ARG A 56 -0.57 12.89 8.77
C ARG A 56 -2.07 13.18 8.82
N PHE A 57 -2.92 12.15 8.70
CA PHE A 57 -4.37 12.32 8.64
C PHE A 57 -5.01 12.05 10.00
N PRO A 58 -6.01 12.84 10.42
CA PRO A 58 -6.66 12.65 11.71
C PRO A 58 -7.61 11.44 11.74
N MET A 59 -8.14 11.03 10.59
CA MET A 59 -9.03 9.86 10.45
C MET A 59 -8.84 9.19 9.10
N LEU A 60 -9.20 7.90 9.02
CA LEU A 60 -9.11 7.10 7.80
C LEU A 60 -9.83 7.75 6.61
N ASP A 61 -10.99 8.35 6.83
CA ASP A 61 -11.77 8.97 5.75
C ASP A 61 -11.01 10.11 5.05
N PHE A 62 -10.18 10.86 5.77
CA PHE A 62 -9.32 11.87 5.14
C PHE A 62 -8.25 11.22 4.27
N ALA A 63 -7.63 10.14 4.75
CA ALA A 63 -6.63 9.40 3.98
C ALA A 63 -7.24 8.78 2.70
N THR A 64 -8.44 8.19 2.77
CA THR A 64 -9.06 7.53 1.61
C THR A 64 -9.61 8.51 0.56
N HIS A 65 -9.74 9.80 0.88
CA HIS A 65 -10.19 10.83 -0.04
C HIS A 65 -9.09 11.83 -0.45
N ASP A 66 -7.88 11.66 0.07
CA ASP A 66 -6.73 12.51 -0.28
C ASP A 66 -6.25 12.19 -1.70
N ALA A 67 -6.38 13.16 -2.59
CA ALA A 67 -6.09 12.98 -4.02
C ALA A 67 -4.63 12.62 -4.29
N ASP A 68 -3.70 13.19 -3.51
CA ASP A 68 -2.27 12.98 -3.64
C ASP A 68 -1.89 11.57 -3.18
N LEU A 69 -2.45 11.10 -2.06
CA LEU A 69 -2.22 9.74 -1.57
C LEU A 69 -2.80 8.71 -2.54
N LEU A 70 -4.02 8.93 -3.04
CA LEU A 70 -4.62 8.05 -4.05
C LEU A 70 -3.74 7.95 -5.30
N GLN A 71 -3.26 9.09 -5.81
CA GLN A 71 -2.35 9.14 -6.96
C GLN A 71 -1.02 8.45 -6.67
N HIS A 72 -0.41 8.71 -5.51
CA HIS A 72 0.86 8.11 -5.13
C HIS A 72 0.80 6.58 -5.09
N ILE A 73 -0.27 6.02 -4.51
CA ILE A 73 -0.48 4.55 -4.48
C ILE A 73 -0.69 4.00 -5.90
N GLU A 74 -1.49 4.68 -6.72
CA GLU A 74 -1.78 4.30 -8.10
C GLU A 74 -0.50 4.27 -8.95
N GLU A 75 0.29 5.33 -8.93
CA GLU A 75 1.54 5.47 -9.67
C GLU A 75 2.56 4.43 -9.22
N THR A 76 2.77 4.27 -7.90
CA THR A 76 3.73 3.30 -7.35
C THR A 76 3.42 1.88 -7.84
N ILE A 77 2.14 1.49 -7.88
CA ILE A 77 1.75 0.15 -8.35
C ILE A 77 1.89 0.02 -9.87
N ARG A 78 1.49 1.04 -10.64
CA ARG A 78 1.60 0.99 -12.11
C ARG A 78 3.04 1.01 -12.61
N GLU A 79 3.91 1.80 -11.98
CA GLU A 79 5.35 1.84 -12.31
C GLU A 79 6.02 0.49 -12.02
N ALA A 80 5.54 -0.25 -11.02
CA ALA A 80 5.97 -1.62 -10.74
C ALA A 80 5.36 -2.68 -11.70
N GLY A 81 4.58 -2.27 -12.70
CA GLY A 81 3.92 -3.16 -13.68
C GLY A 81 2.62 -3.78 -13.19
N GLY A 82 2.04 -3.29 -12.08
CA GLY A 82 0.79 -3.78 -11.53
C GLY A 82 -0.46 -3.11 -12.11
N GLU A 83 -1.58 -3.85 -12.10
CA GLU A 83 -2.90 -3.32 -12.46
C GLU A 83 -3.67 -2.85 -11.22
N ILE A 84 -4.12 -1.60 -11.24
CA ILE A 84 -4.83 -0.95 -10.14
C ILE A 84 -5.92 0.00 -10.64
N GLU A 85 -7.06 -0.05 -9.97
CA GLU A 85 -8.19 0.87 -10.16
C GLU A 85 -8.18 1.94 -9.08
N ARG A 86 -8.48 3.18 -9.48
CA ARG A 86 -8.68 4.31 -8.56
C ARG A 86 -10.16 4.39 -8.19
N ASP A 87 -10.49 4.06 -6.95
CA ASP A 87 -11.86 4.05 -6.41
C ASP A 87 -12.14 5.17 -5.40
#